data_AF-A0A075K4R3-F1
#
_entry.id   AF-A0A075K4R3-F1
#
_cell.length_a   1.000
_cell.length_b   1.000
_cell.length_c   1.000
_cell.angle_alpha   90.00
_cell.angle_beta   90.00
_cell.angle_gamma   90.00
#
_symmetry.space_group_name_H-M   'P 1'
#
loop_
_entity.id
_entity.type
_entity.pdbx_description
1 polymer ?
#
loop_
_entity_poly.entity_id
_entity_poly.type
_entity_poly.pdbx_seq_one_letter_code
_entity_poly.pdbx_strand_id
1 'polypeptide(L)'
;MLAQYVHPSKAGLFRIIRHGRQWRALCEEQEIGRHETAEAALIATRMACPQARLPGGLAQWRYIPELALAHSRVSGEGTRWRLAG
;
A
#
# COMPACT_ATOMS: atom_id res chain seq x y z
N MET A 1 10.02 0.15 -11.74
CA MET A 1 9.13 1.33 -11.69
C MET A 1 7.94 0.91 -10.79
N LEU A 2 7.51 1.77 -9.86
CA LEU A 2 6.65 1.40 -8.72
C LEU A 2 5.28 2.08 -8.80
N ALA A 3 4.16 1.35 -8.87
CA ALA A 3 2.84 1.87 -8.53
C ALA A 3 2.43 1.37 -7.13
N GLN A 4 1.57 2.09 -6.40
CA GLN A 4 1.13 1.62 -5.09
C GLN A 4 -0.33 1.94 -4.77
N TYR A 5 -0.99 1.03 -4.05
CA TYR A 5 -2.23 1.29 -3.34
C TYR A 5 -1.93 1.52 -1.87
N VAL A 6 -2.57 2.51 -1.26
CA VAL A 6 -2.35 2.87 0.15
C VAL A 6 -3.69 2.97 0.86
N HIS A 7 -3.76 2.41 2.07
CA HIS A 7 -4.93 2.52 2.93
C HIS A 7 -4.52 2.69 4.40
N PRO A 8 -4.85 3.83 5.05
CA PRO A 8 -4.65 3.99 6.48
C PRO A 8 -5.71 3.18 7.25
N SER A 9 -5.32 2.51 8.32
CA SER A 9 -6.25 1.83 9.23
C SER A 9 -5.88 2.15 10.68
N LYS A 10 -6.75 1.76 11.63
CA LYS A 10 -6.44 1.86 13.06
C LYS A 10 -5.25 0.99 13.49
N ALA A 11 -4.92 -0.04 12.72
CA ALA A 11 -3.81 -0.96 12.98
C ALA A 11 -2.48 -0.50 12.33
N GLY A 12 -2.50 0.57 11.53
CA GLY A 12 -1.35 1.07 10.80
C GLY A 12 -1.64 1.37 9.33
N LEU A 13 -0.61 1.80 8.62
CA LEU A 13 -0.60 2.13 7.20
C LEU A 13 -0.32 0.87 6.36
N PHE A 14 -1.28 0.49 5.53
CA PHE A 14 -1.13 -0.64 4.61
C PHE A 14 -0.78 -0.16 3.21
N ARG A 15 0.14 -0.87 2.57
CA ARG A 15 0.62 -0.56 1.21
C ARG A 15 0.69 -1.83 0.37
N ILE A 16 0.15 -1.78 -0.84
CA ILE A 16 0.29 -2.81 -1.86
C ILE A 16 1.09 -2.21 -3.01
N ILE A 17 2.36 -2.58 -3.12
CA ILE A 17 3.36 -1.92 -3.96
C ILE A 17 3.75 -2.83 -5.11
N ARG A 18 3.61 -2.36 -6.36
CA ARG A 18 4.10 -3.06 -7.54
C ARG A 18 5.62 -2.89 -7.64
N HIS A 19 6.37 -3.97 -7.54
CA HIS A 19 7.80 -4.01 -7.75
C HIS A 19 8.14 -5.00 -8.88
N GLY A 20 8.34 -4.47 -10.09
CA GLY A 20 8.55 -5.29 -11.28
C GLY A 20 7.28 -6.08 -11.64
N ARG A 21 7.39 -7.41 -11.65
CA ARG A 21 6.28 -8.34 -11.96
C ARG A 21 5.47 -8.76 -10.72
N GLN A 22 5.91 -8.37 -9.52
CA GLN A 22 5.26 -8.77 -8.28
C GLN A 22 4.66 -7.58 -7.54
N TRP A 23 3.67 -7.88 -6.72
CA TRP A 23 3.04 -6.98 -5.78
C TRP A 23 3.42 -7.39 -4.36
N ARG A 24 3.93 -6.42 -3.60
CA ARG A 24 4.34 -6.60 -2.21
C ARG A 24 3.29 -6.00 -1.30
N ALA A 25 2.85 -6.75 -0.30
CA ALA A 25 1.98 -6.25 0.77
C ALA A 25 2.83 -5.83 1.96
N LEU A 26 2.65 -4.61 2.45
CA LEU A 26 3.31 -4.08 3.62
C LEU A 26 2.30 -3.54 4.63
N CYS A 27 2.59 -3.70 5.92
CA CYS A 27 2.00 -2.96 7.03
C CYS A 27 3.11 -2.19 7.71
N GLU A 28 3.00 -0.86 7.75
CA GLU A 28 4.12 0.01 8.07
C GLU A 28 5.35 -0.40 7.24
N GLU A 29 6.49 -0.63 7.88
CA GLU A 29 7.75 -1.02 7.23
C GLU A 29 7.89 -2.55 7.04
N GLN A 30 6.97 -3.34 7.61
CA GLN A 30 7.02 -4.79 7.55
C GLN A 30 6.38 -5.32 6.27
N GLU A 31 7.12 -6.09 5.48
CA GLU A 31 6.57 -6.88 4.37
C GLU A 31 5.84 -8.10 4.92
N ILE A 32 4.58 -8.27 4.49
CA ILE A 32 3.69 -9.37 4.89
C ILE A 32 3.64 -10.46 3.80
N GLY A 33 3.86 -10.09 2.55
CA GLY A 33 3.81 -11.06 1.45
C GLY A 33 4.14 -10.51 0.07
N ARG A 34 4.33 -11.44 -0.86
CA ARG A 34 4.57 -11.18 -2.30
C ARG A 34 3.60 -11.98 -3.14
N HIS A 35 3.03 -11.33 -4.14
CA HIS A 35 1.94 -11.87 -4.93
C HIS A 35 2.09 -11.46 -6.40
N GLU A 36 1.47 -12.22 -7.30
CA GLU A 36 1.52 -11.93 -8.73
C GLU A 36 0.59 -10.77 -9.13
N THR A 37 -0.49 -10.56 -8.35
CA THR A 37 -1.50 -9.52 -8.61
C THR A 37 -1.75 -8.64 -7.38
N ALA A 38 -2.28 -7.44 -7.60
CA ALA A 38 -2.64 -6.52 -6.53
C ALA A 38 -3.82 -7.07 -5.71
N GLU A 39 -4.77 -7.74 -6.37
CA GLU A 39 -5.94 -8.36 -5.77
C GLU A 39 -5.54 -9.51 -4.84
N ALA A 40 -4.61 -10.36 -5.28
CA ALA A 40 -4.07 -11.43 -4.44
C ALA A 40 -3.35 -10.87 -3.21
N ALA A 41 -2.58 -9.78 -3.38
CA ALA A 41 -1.96 -9.08 -2.26
C ALA A 41 -3.00 -8.50 -1.29
N LEU A 42 -4.10 -7.92 -1.79
CA LEU A 42 -5.18 -7.41 -0.95
C LEU A 42 -5.86 -8.52 -0.14
N ILE A 43 -6.20 -9.63 -0.79
CA ILE A 43 -6.82 -10.79 -0.14
C ILE A 43 -5.90 -11.31 0.95
N ALA A 44 -4.63 -11.56 0.64
CA ALA A 44 -3.66 -12.05 1.61
C ALA A 44 -3.47 -11.09 2.79
N THR A 45 -3.41 -9.77 2.53
CA THR A 45 -3.30 -8.76 3.59
C THR A 45 -4.51 -8.79 4.52
N ARG A 46 -5.72 -8.91 3.97
CA ARG A 46 -6.97 -9.01 4.76
C ARG A 46 -7.02 -10.28 5.61
N MET A 47 -6.50 -11.38 5.08
CA MET A 47 -6.41 -12.66 5.81
C MET A 47 -5.34 -12.62 6.91
N ALA A 48 -4.21 -11.96 6.66
CA ALA A 48 -3.11 -11.83 7.64
C ALA A 48 -3.42 -10.82 8.75
N CYS A 49 -4.25 -9.81 8.48
CA CYS A 49 -4.60 -8.75 9.43
C CYS A 49 -6.13 -8.55 9.52
N PRO A 50 -6.91 -9.56 9.93
CA PRO A 50 -8.37 -9.46 9.99
C PRO A 50 -8.84 -8.34 10.93
N GLN A 51 -8.09 -8.07 12.00
CA GLN A 51 -8.37 -7.00 12.96
C GLN A 51 -8.30 -5.59 12.35
N ALA A 52 -7.57 -5.41 11.25
CA ALA A 52 -7.43 -4.12 10.58
C ALA A 52 -8.69 -3.71 9.77
N ARG A 53 -9.61 -4.67 9.52
CA ARG A 53 -10.88 -4.46 8.78
C ARG A 53 -10.69 -3.69 7.45
N LEU A 54 -9.66 -4.04 6.69
CA LEU A 54 -9.36 -3.37 5.43
C LEU A 54 -10.49 -3.59 4.40
N PRO A 55 -10.78 -2.58 3.55
CA PRO A 55 -11.81 -2.69 2.53
C PRO A 55 -11.45 -3.77 1.51
N GLY A 56 -12.48 -4.45 1.00
CA GLY A 56 -12.31 -5.61 0.14
C GLY A 56 -11.95 -5.32 -1.31
N GLY A 57 -11.99 -4.05 -1.74
CA GLY A 57 -11.68 -3.67 -3.13
C GLY A 57 -10.63 -2.58 -3.21
N LEU A 58 -9.72 -2.70 -4.18
CA LEU A 58 -8.64 -1.73 -4.43
C LEU A 58 -9.15 -0.33 -4.84
N ALA A 59 -10.37 -0.23 -5.37
CA ALA A 59 -11.00 1.06 -5.69
C ALA A 59 -11.22 1.95 -4.44
N GLN A 60 -11.26 1.36 -3.24
CA GLN A 60 -11.39 2.08 -1.97
C GLN A 60 -10.02 2.46 -1.40
N TRP A 61 -8.93 2.00 -2.02
CA TRP A 61 -7.58 2.35 -1.64
C TRP A 61 -7.14 3.56 -2.46
N ARG A 62 -6.29 4.40 -1.87
CA ARG A 62 -5.67 5.49 -2.61
C ARG A 62 -4.65 4.90 -3.57
N TYR A 63 -4.92 4.99 -4.86
CA TYR A 63 -3.96 4.64 -5.89
C TYR A 63 -2.97 5.78 -6.12
N ILE A 64 -1.68 5.46 -6.13
CA ILE A 64 -0.60 6.38 -6.43
C ILE A 64 0.13 5.82 -7.65
N PRO A 65 -0.01 6.48 -8.81
CA PRO A 65 0.63 6.02 -10.02
C PRO A 65 2.14 6.24 -9.92
N GLU A 66 2.84 5.44 -10.71
CA GLU A 66 4.28 5.38 -10.73
C GLU A 66 4.98 6.67 -11.10
N LEU A 67 4.41 7.41 -12.05
CA LEU A 67 4.91 8.73 -12.45
C LEU A 67 4.94 9.70 -11.26
N ALA A 68 3.90 9.68 -10.42
CA ALA A 68 3.84 10.53 -9.22
C ALA A 68 4.92 10.15 -8.18
N LEU A 69 5.28 8.88 -8.08
CA LEU A 69 6.35 8.42 -7.20
C LEU A 69 7.76 8.79 -7.72
N ALA A 70 7.96 8.78 -9.03
CA ALA A 70 9.20 9.25 -9.63
C ALA A 70 9.45 10.75 -9.34
N HIS A 71 8.41 11.58 -9.46
CA HIS A 71 8.49 13.00 -9.10
C HIS A 71 8.67 13.25 -7.60
N SER A 72 8.06 12.41 -6.73
CA SER A 72 8.26 12.51 -5.27
C SER A 72 9.70 12.22 -4.83
N ARG A 73 10.46 11.39 -5.55
CA ARG A 73 11.88 11.12 -5.23
C ARG A 73 12.79 12.31 -5.51
N VAL A 74 12.39 13.22 -6.39
CA VAL A 74 13.11 14.48 -6.63
C VAL A 74 12.78 15.52 -5.55
N SER A 75 11.61 15.41 -4.92
CA SER A 75 11.20 16.23 -3.78
C SER A 75 11.40 15.45 -2.46
N GLY A 76 12.64 15.09 -2.15
CA GLY A 76 13.04 14.28 -1.00
C GLY A 76 12.85 14.93 0.38
N GLU A 77 11.84 15.77 0.57
CA GLU A 77 11.54 16.39 1.86
C GLU A 77 10.07 16.17 2.24
N GLY A 78 9.86 15.15 3.08
CA GLY A 78 8.81 15.13 4.09
C GLY A 78 7.35 15.08 3.62
N THR A 79 6.89 13.99 3.01
CA THR A 79 5.44 13.67 3.04
C THR A 79 5.05 13.16 4.44
N ARG A 80 4.96 14.08 5.40
CA ARG A 80 4.40 13.86 6.74
C ARG A 80 2.90 13.62 6.58
N TRP A 81 2.47 12.36 6.61
CA TRP A 81 1.06 11.99 6.64
C TRP A 81 0.45 12.54 7.93
N ARG A 82 -0.36 13.61 7.82
CA ARG A 82 -1.18 14.08 8.94
C ARG A 82 -2.33 13.10 9.11
N LEU A 83 -2.30 12.34 10.19
CA LEU A 83 -3.47 11.68 10.76
C LEU A 83 -4.42 12.81 11.18
N ALA A 84 -5.58 12.91 10.55
CA ALA A 84 -6.67 13.73 11.06
C ALA A 84 -7.22 13.03 12.31
N GLY A 85 -7.25 13.77 13.43
CA GLY A 85 -7.86 13.34 14.69
C GLY A 85 -9.38 13.31 14.62
#